data_AF-A0A381N8X1-F1
#
_entry.id   AF-A0A381N8X1-F1
#
_cell.length_a   1.000
_cell.length_b   1.000
_cell.length_c   1.000
_cell.angle_alpha   90.00
_cell.angle_beta   90.00
_cell.angle_gamma   90.00
#
_symmetry.space_group_name_H-M   'P 1'
#
loop_
_entity.id
_entity.type
_entity.pdbx_description
1 polymer ?
#
loop_
_entity_poly.entity_id
_entity_poly.type
_entity_poly.pdbx_seq_one_letter_code
_entity_poly.pdbx_strand_id
1 'polypeptide(L)'
;MQAGALELPDRTRLALLSAWRGRSRGLAVFTGVFLASLVITTVLVYGSGLMQIFFVKSLDGEYYDFRMDFHTDKGGKERTTDVALWESYCDDYVALREVSDCAVIAGKQGGHGAGWFTEEYLKPQPLELQAWEGDGKDWSNVTVTLPFSEESGPPTSQYRPVRLLGPSAYDGVLAERHASRLLSGTWPDGGEDAITLRDISLPSQVASEAGAAVGDRLSALTFAYDTDASQGCEGEEVSWQLFSYCRVRVTLTNLTIGSIYDDTIVTSPVTSQLP
;
A
#
# COMPACT_ATOMS: atom_id res chain seq x y z
N MET A 1 -35.81 -17.06 -45.94
CA MET A 1 -34.89 -15.99 -45.53
C MET A 1 -33.94 -15.60 -46.67
N GLN A 2 -34.46 -15.10 -47.80
CA GLN A 2 -33.62 -14.74 -48.97
C GLN A 2 -34.07 -13.44 -49.68
N ALA A 3 -34.96 -12.64 -49.08
CA ALA A 3 -35.38 -11.36 -49.64
C ALA A 3 -34.52 -10.16 -49.18
N GLY A 4 -33.81 -10.27 -48.04
CA GLY A 4 -33.06 -9.14 -47.47
C GLY A 4 -31.72 -8.83 -48.16
N ALA A 5 -31.10 -9.81 -48.84
CA ALA A 5 -29.75 -9.67 -49.40
C ALA A 5 -29.71 -8.91 -50.75
N LEU A 6 -30.79 -8.98 -51.55
CA LEU A 6 -30.90 -8.29 -52.84
C LEU A 6 -31.43 -6.85 -52.72
N GLU A 7 -32.06 -6.49 -51.59
CA GLU A 7 -32.54 -5.13 -51.34
C GLU A 7 -31.44 -4.18 -50.82
N LEU A 8 -30.37 -4.72 -50.24
CA LEU A 8 -29.21 -3.97 -49.74
C LEU A 8 -28.50 -3.12 -50.82
N PRO A 9 -28.13 -3.66 -52.00
CA PRO A 9 -27.45 -2.87 -53.02
C PRO A 9 -28.32 -1.77 -53.64
N ASP A 10 -29.62 -2.02 -53.85
CA ASP A 10 -30.52 -1.00 -54.41
C ASP A 10 -30.84 0.12 -53.40
N ARG A 11 -31.04 -0.22 -52.13
CA ARG A 11 -31.29 0.78 -51.07
C ARG A 11 -30.05 1.61 -50.75
N THR A 12 -28.86 1.02 -50.78
CA THR A 12 -27.59 1.76 -50.60
C THR A 12 -27.31 2.70 -51.78
N ARG A 13 -27.57 2.26 -53.02
CA ARG A 13 -27.44 3.09 -54.22
C ARG A 13 -28.42 4.27 -54.22
N LEU A 14 -29.67 4.05 -53.83
CA LEU A 14 -30.69 5.11 -53.71
C LEU A 14 -30.34 6.10 -52.58
N ALA A 15 -29.79 5.62 -51.45
CA ALA A 15 -29.30 6.47 -50.36
C ALA A 15 -28.09 7.32 -50.78
N LEU A 16 -27.19 6.78 -51.60
CA LEU A 16 -26.04 7.50 -52.16
C LEU A 16 -26.48 8.63 -53.11
N LEU A 17 -27.44 8.33 -53.98
CA LEU A 17 -28.00 9.32 -54.91
C LEU A 17 -28.80 10.42 -54.19
N SER A 18 -29.52 10.09 -53.13
CA SER A 18 -30.25 11.08 -52.32
C SER A 18 -29.31 11.95 -51.48
N ALA A 19 -28.23 11.38 -50.93
CA ALA A 19 -27.17 12.13 -50.25
C ALA A 19 -26.44 13.12 -51.17
N TRP A 20 -26.25 12.76 -52.44
CA TRP A 20 -25.62 13.63 -53.45
C TRP A 20 -26.50 14.83 -53.84
N ARG A 21 -27.82 14.63 -53.95
CA ARG A 21 -28.78 15.70 -54.32
C ARG A 21 -28.94 16.75 -53.20
N GLY A 22 -28.74 16.35 -51.94
CA GLY A 22 -28.72 17.22 -50.77
C GLY A 22 -27.30 17.60 -50.31
N ARG A 23 -26.39 17.96 -51.24
CA ARG A 23 -24.94 18.15 -51.00
C ARG A 23 -24.60 18.96 -49.73
N SER A 24 -25.33 20.04 -49.43
CA SER A 24 -25.10 20.85 -48.22
C SER A 24 -25.53 20.15 -46.93
N ARG A 25 -26.61 19.37 -46.96
CA ARG A 25 -27.13 18.62 -45.82
C ARG A 25 -26.32 17.35 -45.55
N GLY A 26 -25.91 16.64 -46.61
CA GLY A 26 -25.03 15.48 -46.50
C GLY A 26 -23.66 15.84 -45.92
N LEU A 27 -23.04 16.93 -46.40
CA LEU A 27 -21.75 17.40 -45.89
C LEU A 27 -21.82 17.79 -44.41
N ALA A 28 -22.88 18.49 -43.98
CA ALA A 28 -23.08 18.85 -42.58
C ALA A 28 -23.17 17.63 -41.64
N VAL A 29 -23.85 16.56 -42.08
CA VAL A 29 -23.93 15.30 -41.32
C VAL A 29 -22.57 14.61 -41.26
N PHE A 30 -21.85 14.51 -42.38
CA PHE A 30 -20.50 13.94 -42.40
C PHE A 30 -19.52 14.71 -41.53
N THR A 31 -19.52 16.04 -41.58
CA THR A 31 -18.67 16.85 -40.71
C THR A 31 -19.07 16.72 -39.26
N GLY A 32 -20.37 16.65 -38.95
CA GLY A 32 -20.86 16.45 -37.59
C GLY A 32 -20.41 15.11 -37.00
N VAL A 33 -20.55 14.02 -37.76
CA VAL A 33 -20.09 12.69 -37.34
C VAL A 33 -18.56 12.65 -37.25
N PHE A 34 -17.84 13.21 -38.21
CA PHE A 34 -16.38 13.25 -38.20
C PHE A 34 -15.84 14.01 -36.99
N LEU A 35 -16.40 15.19 -36.71
CA LEU A 35 -16.00 16.02 -35.58
C LEU A 35 -16.37 15.32 -34.25
N ALA A 36 -17.54 14.67 -34.16
CA ALA A 36 -17.91 13.87 -33.01
C ALA A 36 -16.95 12.69 -32.78
N SER A 37 -16.59 11.94 -33.83
CA SER A 37 -15.61 10.85 -33.74
C SER A 37 -14.23 11.35 -33.34
N LEU A 38 -13.80 12.49 -33.86
CA LEU A 38 -12.54 13.13 -33.47
C LEU A 38 -12.55 13.54 -31.99
N VAL A 39 -13.64 14.14 -31.51
CA VAL A 39 -13.78 14.54 -30.10
C VAL A 39 -13.80 13.31 -29.18
N ILE A 40 -14.54 12.26 -29.54
CA ILE A 40 -14.59 11.03 -28.74
C ILE A 40 -13.20 10.39 -28.67
N THR A 41 -12.51 10.25 -29.81
CA THR A 41 -11.17 9.65 -29.83
C THR A 41 -10.14 10.47 -29.08
N THR A 42 -10.16 11.80 -29.23
CA THR A 42 -9.24 12.69 -28.49
C THR A 42 -9.50 12.65 -26.99
N VAL A 43 -10.75 12.64 -26.54
CA VAL A 43 -11.09 12.50 -25.11
C VAL A 43 -10.66 11.13 -24.58
N LEU A 44 -10.86 10.05 -25.33
CA LEU A 44 -10.44 8.71 -24.91
C LEU A 44 -8.91 8.58 -24.84
N VAL A 45 -8.18 9.10 -25.82
CA VAL A 45 -6.71 9.11 -25.84
C VAL A 45 -6.17 9.97 -24.70
N TYR A 46 -6.73 11.16 -24.49
CA TYR A 46 -6.32 12.05 -23.41
C TYR A 46 -6.64 11.44 -22.04
N GLY A 47 -7.84 10.88 -21.86
CA GLY A 47 -8.25 10.21 -20.63
C GLY A 47 -7.36 9.01 -20.30
N SER A 48 -7.15 8.11 -21.26
CA SER A 48 -6.27 6.95 -21.06
C SER A 48 -4.81 7.35 -20.81
N GLY A 49 -4.28 8.35 -21.51
CA GLY A 49 -2.94 8.88 -21.28
C GLY A 49 -2.76 9.48 -19.90
N LEU A 50 -3.71 10.28 -19.43
CA LEU A 50 -3.69 10.82 -18.07
C LEU A 50 -3.74 9.72 -17.00
N MET A 51 -4.59 8.71 -17.20
CA MET A 51 -4.68 7.59 -16.25
C MET A 51 -3.38 6.78 -16.18
N GLN A 52 -2.70 6.57 -17.32
CA GLN A 52 -1.39 5.90 -17.34
C GLN A 52 -0.33 6.73 -16.61
N ILE A 53 -0.27 8.03 -16.87
CA ILE A 53 0.67 8.94 -16.19
C ILE A 53 0.40 8.97 -14.69
N PHE A 54 -0.87 9.01 -14.29
CA PHE A 54 -1.27 8.96 -12.90
C PHE A 54 -0.80 7.66 -12.22
N PHE A 55 -0.99 6.51 -12.88
CA PHE A 55 -0.57 5.22 -12.34
C PHE A 55 0.96 5.09 -12.22
N VAL A 56 1.72 5.53 -13.23
CA VAL A 56 3.18 5.53 -13.15
C VAL A 56 3.65 6.46 -12.03
N LYS A 57 3.08 7.66 -11.94
CA LYS A 57 3.42 8.61 -10.89
C LYS A 57 3.02 8.11 -9.49
N SER A 58 1.95 7.31 -9.36
CA SER A 58 1.61 6.69 -8.08
C SER A 58 2.60 5.58 -7.70
N LEU A 59 3.18 4.89 -8.68
CA LEU A 59 4.22 3.88 -8.44
C LEU A 59 5.58 4.49 -8.14
N ASP A 60 5.93 5.65 -8.71
CA ASP A 60 7.14 6.39 -8.33
C ASP A 60 7.16 6.75 -6.84
N GLY A 61 5.96 6.86 -6.24
CA GLY A 61 5.75 7.07 -4.81
C GLY A 61 5.85 5.81 -3.95
N GLU A 62 6.19 4.63 -4.48
CA GLU A 62 6.27 3.37 -3.72
C GLU A 62 7.67 3.04 -3.20
N TYR A 63 7.76 2.61 -1.95
CA TYR A 63 9.00 2.01 -1.44
C TYR A 63 9.22 0.62 -2.05
N TYR A 64 8.13 -0.12 -2.26
CA TYR A 64 8.14 -1.52 -2.67
C TYR A 64 7.36 -1.70 -3.97
N ASP A 65 7.97 -2.35 -4.95
CA ASP A 65 7.36 -2.59 -6.27
C ASP A 65 6.31 -3.72 -6.21
N PHE A 66 6.53 -4.69 -5.34
CA PHE A 66 5.60 -5.79 -5.09
C PHE A 66 5.65 -6.21 -3.61
N ARG A 67 4.56 -6.84 -3.16
CA ARG A 67 4.42 -7.44 -1.83
C ARG A 67 3.94 -8.87 -1.99
N MET A 68 4.45 -9.77 -1.17
CA MET A 68 3.97 -11.14 -1.07
C MET A 68 3.54 -11.40 0.38
N ASP A 69 2.28 -11.79 0.56
CA ASP A 69 1.75 -12.13 1.88
C ASP A 69 1.85 -13.63 2.10
N PHE A 70 2.26 -14.00 3.31
CA PHE A 70 2.26 -15.40 3.70
C PHE A 70 0.83 -15.89 3.95
N HIS A 71 0.54 -17.11 3.50
CA HIS A 71 -0.81 -17.68 3.62
C HIS A 71 -1.19 -18.03 5.07
N THR A 72 -0.25 -18.55 5.85
CA THR A 72 -0.48 -19.00 7.23
C THR A 72 0.17 -18.05 8.24
N ASP A 73 -0.32 -18.04 9.48
CA ASP A 73 0.29 -17.33 10.59
C ASP A 73 1.61 -18.00 11.05
N LYS A 74 2.47 -17.26 11.75
CA LYS A 74 3.75 -17.79 12.26
C LYS A 74 3.50 -19.03 13.14
N GLY A 75 4.15 -20.15 12.82
CA GLY A 75 3.96 -21.43 13.51
C GLY A 75 2.74 -22.25 13.06
N GLY A 76 2.01 -21.80 12.04
CA GLY A 76 0.97 -22.58 11.37
C GLY A 76 1.52 -23.80 10.64
N LYS A 77 0.62 -24.65 10.10
CA LYS A 77 1.03 -25.81 9.29
C LYS A 77 1.95 -25.34 8.16
N GLU A 78 3.12 -25.98 8.06
CA GLU A 78 4.15 -25.70 7.05
C GLU A 78 4.85 -24.33 7.18
N ARG A 79 4.68 -23.62 8.32
CA ARG A 79 5.30 -22.30 8.54
C ARG A 79 6.40 -22.33 9.60
N THR A 80 7.61 -21.92 9.22
CA THR A 80 8.76 -21.82 10.14
C THR A 80 8.62 -20.64 11.12
N THR A 81 9.15 -20.83 12.33
CA THR A 81 9.31 -19.77 13.33
C THR A 81 10.66 -19.07 13.25
N ASP A 82 11.60 -19.61 12.45
CA ASP A 82 12.94 -19.10 12.25
C ASP A 82 12.95 -17.92 11.27
N VAL A 83 13.37 -16.75 11.76
CA VAL A 83 13.45 -15.51 10.97
C VAL A 83 14.60 -15.55 9.97
N ALA A 84 15.72 -16.22 10.29
CA ALA A 84 16.83 -16.34 9.36
C ALA A 84 16.44 -17.17 8.14
N LEU A 85 15.60 -18.19 8.33
CA LEU A 85 15.05 -18.96 7.22
C LEU A 85 14.11 -18.12 6.35
N TRP A 86 13.36 -17.16 6.94
CA TRP A 86 12.54 -16.23 6.14
C TRP A 86 13.38 -15.33 5.25
N GLU A 87 14.45 -14.74 5.79
CA GLU A 87 15.36 -13.90 5.01
C GLU A 87 16.05 -14.69 3.89
N SER A 88 16.36 -15.98 4.10
CA SER A 88 16.98 -16.80 3.04
C SER A 88 16.12 -16.98 1.78
N TYR A 89 14.79 -16.86 1.89
CA TYR A 89 13.94 -16.87 0.69
C TYR A 89 14.12 -15.62 -0.18
N CYS A 90 14.56 -14.50 0.39
CA CYS A 90 14.88 -13.31 -0.39
C CYS A 90 16.04 -13.56 -1.36
N ASP A 91 17.01 -14.41 -1.00
CA ASP A 91 18.12 -14.78 -1.89
C ASP A 91 17.62 -15.43 -3.18
N ASP A 92 16.61 -16.30 -3.08
CA ASP A 92 15.98 -16.96 -4.23
C ASP A 92 15.23 -15.95 -5.12
N TYR A 93 14.59 -14.94 -4.52
CA TYR A 93 13.87 -13.91 -5.28
C TYR A 93 14.82 -12.94 -5.97
N VAL A 94 15.89 -12.49 -5.30
CA VAL A 94 16.89 -11.60 -5.88
C VAL A 94 17.70 -12.29 -7.00
N ALA A 95 17.71 -13.63 -7.05
CA ALA A 95 18.24 -14.37 -8.19
C ALA A 95 17.43 -14.17 -9.49
N LEU A 96 16.19 -13.68 -9.41
CA LEU A 96 15.39 -13.30 -10.58
C LEU A 96 15.84 -11.95 -11.10
N ARG A 97 16.04 -11.82 -12.42
CA ARG A 97 16.56 -10.59 -13.06
C ARG A 97 15.68 -9.35 -12.81
N GLU A 98 14.40 -9.59 -12.58
CA GLU A 98 13.37 -8.56 -12.37
C GLU A 98 13.32 -8.04 -10.93
N VAL A 99 13.97 -8.71 -9.97
CA VAL A 99 13.99 -8.31 -8.56
C VAL A 99 15.35 -7.70 -8.26
N SER A 100 15.34 -6.43 -7.86
CA SER A 100 16.57 -5.72 -7.50
C SER A 100 16.98 -5.94 -6.06
N ASP A 101 16.00 -6.15 -5.18
CA ASP A 101 16.19 -6.22 -3.74
C ASP A 101 14.97 -6.87 -3.07
N CYS A 102 15.14 -7.44 -1.87
CA CYS A 102 14.09 -8.12 -1.11
C CYS A 102 14.36 -8.03 0.39
N ALA A 103 13.31 -7.74 1.16
CA ALA A 103 13.36 -7.76 2.61
C ALA A 103 12.07 -8.34 3.20
N VAL A 104 12.20 -9.00 4.36
CA VAL A 104 11.05 -9.46 5.13
C VAL A 104 10.59 -8.35 6.06
N ILE A 105 9.27 -8.12 6.10
CA ILE A 105 8.67 -7.07 6.93
C ILE A 105 7.56 -7.69 7.77
N ALA A 106 7.57 -7.43 9.07
CA ALA A 106 6.43 -7.70 9.94
C ALA A 106 5.61 -6.42 10.10
N GLY A 107 4.33 -6.45 9.71
CA GLY A 107 3.48 -5.26 9.82
C GLY A 107 1.99 -5.49 9.61
N LYS A 108 1.59 -6.55 8.91
CA LYS A 108 0.18 -6.96 8.81
C LYS A 108 0.10 -8.48 8.73
N GLN A 109 -0.97 -9.04 9.29
CA GLN A 109 -1.30 -10.45 9.08
C GLN A 109 -1.58 -10.74 7.59
N GLY A 110 -1.28 -11.96 7.15
CA GLY A 110 -1.48 -12.36 5.76
C GLY A 110 -2.95 -12.50 5.41
N GLY A 111 -3.40 -11.79 4.36
CA GLY A 111 -4.75 -11.89 3.79
C GLY A 111 -4.73 -12.62 2.44
N HIS A 112 -4.26 -13.86 2.42
CA HIS A 112 -4.06 -14.58 1.16
C HIS A 112 -5.38 -14.91 0.46
N GLY A 113 -5.49 -14.55 -0.82
CA GLY A 113 -6.64 -14.90 -1.67
C GLY A 113 -7.90 -14.10 -1.38
N ALA A 114 -7.81 -13.11 -0.49
CA ALA A 114 -8.93 -12.24 -0.17
C ALA A 114 -9.30 -11.37 -1.38
N GLY A 115 -10.46 -11.62 -1.97
CA GLY A 115 -11.06 -10.69 -2.91
C GLY A 115 -11.36 -9.36 -2.22
N TRP A 116 -11.54 -8.29 -3.00
CA TRP A 116 -11.63 -6.90 -2.50
C TRP A 116 -12.80 -6.59 -1.54
N PHE A 117 -13.61 -7.58 -1.16
CA PHE A 117 -14.71 -7.46 -0.19
C PHE A 117 -15.03 -8.79 0.54
N THR A 118 -14.06 -9.68 0.74
CA THR A 118 -14.29 -10.96 1.46
C THR A 118 -14.04 -10.82 2.96
N GLU A 119 -14.62 -11.72 3.75
CA GLU A 119 -14.37 -11.81 5.19
C GLU A 119 -12.86 -11.94 5.50
N GLU A 120 -12.15 -12.69 4.67
CA GLU A 120 -10.69 -12.87 4.70
C GLU A 120 -9.90 -11.58 4.42
N TYR A 121 -10.52 -10.56 3.81
CA TYR A 121 -9.91 -9.23 3.63
C TYR A 121 -10.01 -8.39 4.91
N LEU A 122 -11.10 -8.57 5.67
CA LEU A 122 -11.43 -7.77 6.86
C LEU A 122 -10.81 -8.34 8.14
N LYS A 123 -10.51 -9.64 8.17
CA LYS A 123 -9.91 -10.32 9.33
C LYS A 123 -8.46 -9.87 9.63
N PRO A 124 -7.55 -9.72 8.66
CA PRO A 124 -6.15 -9.45 8.96
C PRO A 124 -5.93 -8.07 9.59
N GLN A 125 -5.38 -8.05 10.80
CA GLN A 125 -5.04 -6.84 11.55
C GLN A 125 -3.60 -6.39 11.26
N PRO A 126 -3.34 -5.06 11.21
CA PRO A 126 -1.98 -4.55 11.21
C PRO A 126 -1.30 -4.78 12.56
N LEU A 127 0.02 -4.61 12.61
CA LEU A 127 0.75 -4.43 13.85
C LEU A 127 0.40 -3.06 14.41
N GLU A 128 -0.31 -3.00 15.52
CA GLU A 128 -0.94 -1.77 15.99
C GLU A 128 -0.08 -1.05 17.02
N LEU A 129 0.16 0.25 16.85
CA LEU A 129 0.70 1.09 17.90
C LEU A 129 -0.33 1.26 19.03
N GLN A 130 0.06 0.92 20.26
CA GLN A 130 -0.81 1.02 21.43
C GLN A 130 -0.43 2.19 22.34
N ALA A 131 0.88 2.43 22.51
CA ALA A 131 1.36 3.51 23.36
C ALA A 131 2.79 3.90 22.98
N TRP A 132 3.14 5.14 23.29
CA TRP A 132 4.48 5.70 23.24
C TRP A 132 4.71 6.58 24.46
N GLU A 133 5.89 6.44 25.04
CA GLU A 133 6.36 7.24 26.16
C GLU A 133 7.74 7.76 25.78
N GLY A 134 7.99 9.05 25.98
CA GLY A 134 9.31 9.60 25.72
C GLY A 134 9.74 10.62 26.75
N ASP A 135 11.02 10.93 26.71
CA ASP A 135 11.66 11.74 27.74
C ASP A 135 11.44 13.23 27.45
N GLY A 136 10.52 13.85 28.19
CA GLY A 136 10.35 15.30 28.28
C GLY A 136 9.54 15.99 27.18
N LYS A 137 9.37 15.39 26.00
CA LYS A 137 8.52 15.94 24.91
C LYS A 137 7.03 15.62 25.11
N ASP A 138 6.16 16.27 24.33
CA ASP A 138 4.69 16.19 24.47
C ASP A 138 4.09 14.91 23.83
N TRP A 139 4.67 13.76 24.12
CA TRP A 139 4.20 12.45 23.62
C TRP A 139 2.76 12.13 24.02
N SER A 140 2.25 12.73 25.10
CA SER A 140 0.85 12.60 25.52
C SER A 140 -0.16 13.24 24.56
N ASN A 141 0.28 14.15 23.70
CA ASN A 141 -0.57 14.83 22.72
C ASN A 141 -0.61 14.08 21.37
N VAL A 142 0.26 13.08 21.18
CA VAL A 142 0.37 12.35 19.93
C VAL A 142 -0.65 11.23 19.89
N THR A 143 -1.49 11.24 18.86
CA THR A 143 -2.58 10.27 18.71
C THR A 143 -2.06 8.92 18.25
N VAL A 144 -2.30 7.85 19.03
CA VAL A 144 -1.97 6.47 18.61
C VAL A 144 -2.91 5.94 17.52
N THR A 145 -4.03 6.62 17.28
CA THR A 145 -5.02 6.30 16.27
C THR A 145 -4.77 7.06 14.97
N LEU A 146 -5.18 6.47 13.84
CA LEU A 146 -5.12 7.08 12.52
C LEU A 146 -6.53 7.29 11.97
N PRO A 147 -7.13 8.48 12.10
CA PRO A 147 -8.54 8.72 11.74
C PRO A 147 -8.83 8.58 10.24
N PHE A 148 -7.82 8.68 9.38
CA PHE A 148 -7.98 8.50 7.92
C PHE A 148 -8.24 7.05 7.49
N SER A 149 -8.09 6.07 8.40
CA SER A 149 -8.39 4.66 8.07
C SER A 149 -9.87 4.42 7.74
N GLU A 150 -10.76 5.34 8.10
CA GLU A 150 -12.20 5.25 7.83
C GLU A 150 -12.60 5.74 6.43
N GLU A 151 -11.78 6.57 5.77
CA GLU A 151 -12.12 7.18 4.48
C GLU A 151 -11.67 6.33 3.27
N SER A 152 -10.74 5.40 3.45
CA SER A 152 -10.09 4.63 2.37
C SER A 152 -10.57 3.18 2.23
N GLY A 153 -11.68 2.82 2.87
CA GLY A 153 -12.26 1.48 2.84
C GLY A 153 -12.86 1.10 4.19
N PRO A 154 -13.43 -0.12 4.34
CA PRO A 154 -13.85 -0.61 5.64
C PRO A 154 -12.62 -0.67 6.56
N PRO A 155 -12.60 0.03 7.70
CA PRO A 155 -11.42 0.09 8.56
C PRO A 155 -11.14 -1.29 9.15
N THR A 156 -9.93 -1.80 8.94
CA THR A 156 -9.49 -3.03 9.60
C THR A 156 -9.12 -2.74 11.05
N SER A 157 -8.50 -1.58 11.32
CA SER A 157 -8.17 -1.09 12.66
C SER A 157 -8.25 0.45 12.75
N GLN A 158 -8.36 0.95 13.98
CA GLN A 158 -8.31 2.37 14.32
C GLN A 158 -6.89 2.86 14.67
N TYR A 159 -5.99 1.93 14.99
CA TYR A 159 -4.64 2.22 15.48
C TYR A 159 -3.66 2.44 14.32
N ARG A 160 -2.64 3.26 14.55
CA ARG A 160 -1.55 3.47 13.59
C ARG A 160 -0.78 2.15 13.39
N PRO A 161 -0.52 1.74 12.15
CA PRO A 161 0.28 0.56 11.89
C PRO A 161 1.76 0.84 12.18
N VAL A 162 2.44 -0.18 12.69
CA VAL A 162 3.89 -0.23 12.91
C VAL A 162 4.47 -1.25 11.94
N ARG A 163 5.68 -1.00 11.45
CA ARG A 163 6.43 -1.97 10.63
C ARG A 163 7.76 -2.25 11.30
N LEU A 164 8.10 -3.54 11.37
CA LEU A 164 9.41 -4.01 11.76
C LEU A 164 10.09 -4.52 10.50
N LEU A 165 11.21 -3.88 10.15
CA LEU A 165 11.96 -4.17 8.94
C LEU A 165 13.04 -5.21 9.25
N GLY A 166 13.19 -6.20 8.37
CA GLY A 166 14.29 -7.15 8.41
C GLY A 166 15.63 -6.50 8.05
N PRO A 167 16.77 -7.18 8.30
CA PRO A 167 18.11 -6.66 8.05
C PRO A 167 18.33 -6.20 6.60
N SER A 168 17.77 -6.94 5.64
CA SER A 168 17.87 -6.70 4.19
C SER A 168 17.15 -5.43 3.72
N ALA A 169 16.40 -4.75 4.61
CA ALA A 169 15.80 -3.45 4.31
C ALA A 169 16.77 -2.27 4.53
N TYR A 170 17.95 -2.55 5.12
CA TYR A 170 18.95 -1.55 5.50
C TYR A 170 20.19 -1.58 4.61
N ASP A 171 20.19 -2.37 3.55
CA ASP A 171 21.17 -2.35 2.48
C ASP A 171 20.50 -2.25 1.09
N GLY A 172 21.33 -2.19 0.05
CA GLY A 172 20.87 -2.23 -1.33
C GLY A 172 19.96 -1.07 -1.76
N VAL A 173 19.06 -1.39 -2.68
CA VAL A 173 18.13 -0.44 -3.30
C VAL A 173 17.03 -0.05 -2.32
N LEU A 174 16.62 -0.95 -1.42
CA LEU A 174 15.62 -0.65 -0.40
C LEU A 174 16.13 0.41 0.59
N ALA A 175 17.38 0.32 1.03
CA ALA A 175 17.99 1.34 1.88
C ALA A 175 18.05 2.70 1.17
N GLU A 176 18.47 2.73 -0.10
CA GLU A 176 18.49 3.96 -0.90
C GLU A 176 17.08 4.58 -1.01
N ARG A 177 16.05 3.76 -1.24
CA ARG A 177 14.66 4.22 -1.31
C ARG A 177 14.17 4.76 0.03
N HIS A 178 14.44 4.10 1.14
CA HIS A 178 14.09 4.59 2.48
C HIS A 178 14.81 5.90 2.81
N ALA A 179 16.12 5.96 2.56
CA ALA A 179 16.93 7.16 2.76
C ALA A 179 16.46 8.35 1.92
N SER A 180 16.00 8.11 0.68
CA SER A 180 15.53 9.17 -0.23
C SER A 180 14.31 9.94 0.27
N ARG A 181 13.55 9.38 1.23
CA ARG A 181 12.31 9.97 1.74
C ARG A 181 12.44 10.59 3.13
N LEU A 182 13.65 10.58 3.67
CA LEU A 182 13.92 11.23 4.94
C LEU A 182 13.89 12.74 4.75
N LEU A 183 13.10 13.40 5.59
CA LEU A 183 13.11 14.86 5.75
C LEU A 183 14.24 15.29 6.68
N SER A 184 14.64 14.42 7.61
CA SER A 184 15.71 14.66 8.58
C SER A 184 16.31 13.35 9.08
N GLY A 185 17.59 13.41 9.47
CA GLY A 185 18.33 12.25 9.97
C GLY A 185 18.96 11.43 8.86
N THR A 186 19.35 10.20 9.19
CA THR A 186 20.03 9.29 8.27
C THR A 186 19.45 7.90 8.41
N TRP A 187 19.29 7.19 7.29
CA TRP A 187 18.97 5.78 7.33
C TRP A 187 20.18 5.01 7.87
N PRO A 188 20.00 3.98 8.72
CA PRO A 188 21.13 3.20 9.23
C PRO A 188 21.92 2.50 8.12
N ASP A 189 23.25 2.44 8.29
CA ASP A 189 24.19 1.77 7.36
C ASP A 189 24.20 0.23 7.59
N GLY A 190 23.01 -0.38 7.58
CA GLY A 190 22.80 -1.81 7.77
C GLY A 190 21.98 -2.18 9.01
N GLY A 191 21.49 -3.42 9.04
CA GLY A 191 20.62 -3.91 10.10
C GLY A 191 21.28 -3.96 11.48
N GLU A 192 22.59 -4.22 11.54
CA GLU A 192 23.35 -4.22 12.80
C GLU A 192 23.41 -2.82 13.44
N ASP A 193 23.57 -1.79 12.62
CA ASP A 193 23.60 -0.39 13.07
C ASP A 193 22.21 0.04 13.57
N ALA A 194 21.14 -0.33 12.86
CA ALA A 194 19.76 -0.08 13.29
C ALA A 194 19.48 -0.70 14.68
N ILE A 195 19.97 -1.92 14.92
CA ILE A 195 19.83 -2.61 16.21
C ILE A 195 20.65 -1.92 17.30
N THR A 196 21.91 -1.61 17.01
CA THR A 196 22.87 -1.01 17.95
C THR A 196 22.44 0.38 18.40
N LEU A 197 21.95 1.19 17.46
CA LEU A 197 21.46 2.54 17.72
C LEU A 197 20.04 2.56 18.32
N ARG A 198 19.36 1.41 18.34
CA ARG A 198 17.94 1.29 18.71
C ARG A 198 17.09 2.24 17.88
N ASP A 199 17.37 2.26 16.57
CA ASP A 199 16.86 3.27 15.67
C ASP A 199 15.36 3.09 15.40
N ILE A 200 14.63 4.21 15.41
CA ILE A 200 13.25 4.29 14.92
C ILE A 200 13.10 5.45 13.94
N SER A 201 12.29 5.20 12.91
CA SER A 201 11.90 6.21 11.93
C SER A 201 10.47 6.66 12.18
N LEU A 202 10.25 7.97 12.29
CA LEU A 202 8.94 8.54 12.60
C LEU A 202 8.32 9.28 11.41
N PRO A 203 6.99 9.20 11.22
CA PRO A 203 6.28 10.09 10.31
C PRO A 203 6.49 11.56 10.69
N SER A 204 6.53 12.44 9.69
CA SER A 204 6.69 13.88 9.92
C SER A 204 5.57 14.48 10.78
N GLN A 205 4.32 14.03 10.61
CA GLN A 205 3.20 14.46 11.42
C GLN A 205 3.38 14.09 12.90
N VAL A 206 3.79 12.85 13.17
CA VAL A 206 4.02 12.34 14.54
C VAL A 206 5.14 13.10 15.23
N ALA A 207 6.26 13.32 14.52
CA ALA A 207 7.38 14.08 15.06
C ALA A 207 6.97 15.53 15.37
N SER A 208 6.17 16.16 14.49
CA SER A 208 5.65 17.52 14.70
C SER A 208 4.67 17.60 15.86
N GLU A 209 3.76 16.65 16.02
CA GLU A 209 2.80 16.59 17.13
C GLU A 209 3.50 16.41 18.49
N ALA A 210 4.56 15.59 18.51
CA ALA A 210 5.37 15.36 19.70
C ALA A 210 6.33 16.52 20.02
N GLY A 211 6.66 17.36 19.03
CA GLY A 211 7.80 18.27 19.11
C GLY A 211 9.14 17.53 19.18
N ALA A 212 9.20 16.34 18.60
CA ALA A 212 10.37 15.47 18.59
C ALA A 212 11.30 15.80 17.41
N ALA A 213 12.60 15.61 17.62
CA ALA A 213 13.63 15.78 16.61
C ALA A 213 14.55 14.55 16.57
N VAL A 214 15.34 14.46 15.50
CA VAL A 214 16.37 13.42 15.37
C VAL A 214 17.35 13.53 16.54
N GLY A 215 17.64 12.40 17.18
CA GLY A 215 18.46 12.28 18.39
C GLY A 215 17.67 12.26 19.70
N ASP A 216 16.39 12.61 19.67
CA ASP A 216 15.52 12.47 20.86
C ASP A 216 15.29 10.98 21.18
N ARG A 217 15.03 10.69 22.46
CA ARG A 217 14.82 9.33 22.97
C ARG A 217 13.36 9.08 23.30
N LEU A 218 12.91 7.88 22.97
CA LEU A 218 11.64 7.32 23.39
C LEU A 218 11.90 6.27 24.47
N SER A 219 11.32 6.45 25.64
CA SER A 219 11.53 5.57 26.80
C SER A 219 10.88 4.21 26.57
N ALA A 220 9.66 4.21 26.01
CA ALA A 220 8.94 3.00 25.64
C ALA A 220 8.06 3.18 24.39
N LEU A 221 8.00 2.14 23.55
CA LEU A 221 7.04 2.01 22.47
C LEU A 221 6.33 0.66 22.61
N THR A 222 5.02 0.70 22.79
CA THR A 222 4.19 -0.50 22.90
C THR A 222 3.38 -0.68 21.63
N PHE A 223 3.53 -1.83 21.00
CA PHE A 223 2.71 -2.26 19.88
C PHE A 223 2.02 -3.59 20.21
N ALA A 224 0.98 -3.93 19.44
CA ALA A 224 0.25 -5.16 19.58
C ALA A 224 0.18 -5.90 18.24
N TYR A 225 0.34 -7.22 18.28
CA TYR A 225 -0.06 -8.08 17.19
C TYR A 225 -1.22 -8.95 17.64
N ASP A 226 -2.11 -9.22 16.70
CA ASP A 226 -3.25 -10.10 16.93
C ASP A 226 -2.93 -11.51 16.40
N THR A 227 -3.61 -12.50 16.95
CA THR A 227 -3.58 -13.91 16.52
C THR A 227 -4.98 -14.48 16.63
N ASP A 228 -5.21 -15.67 16.07
CA ASP A 228 -6.52 -16.32 16.14
C ASP A 228 -6.85 -16.77 17.58
N ALA A 229 -7.91 -16.21 18.17
CA ALA A 229 -8.33 -16.52 19.54
C ALA A 229 -8.73 -18.00 19.73
N SER A 230 -9.11 -18.70 18.66
CA SER A 230 -9.56 -20.10 18.73
C SER A 230 -8.46 -21.09 19.11
N GLN A 231 -7.19 -20.71 18.99
CA GLN A 231 -6.04 -21.58 19.29
C GLN A 231 -5.55 -21.46 20.74
N GLY A 232 -6.28 -20.72 21.58
CA GLY A 232 -5.89 -20.40 22.96
C GLY A 232 -5.16 -19.06 23.02
N CYS A 233 -5.53 -18.21 23.98
CA CYS A 233 -5.02 -16.85 24.06
C CYS A 233 -4.01 -16.67 25.19
N GLU A 234 -2.78 -16.29 24.84
CA GLU A 234 -1.74 -15.86 25.78
C GLU A 234 -1.95 -14.42 26.27
N GLY A 235 -2.55 -13.59 25.43
CA GLY A 235 -2.79 -12.17 25.67
C GLY A 235 -4.22 -11.84 26.09
N GLU A 236 -4.73 -10.73 25.58
CA GLU A 236 -6.09 -10.24 25.81
C GLU A 236 -7.00 -10.67 24.67
N GLU A 237 -8.16 -11.24 24.98
CA GLU A 237 -9.17 -11.55 23.96
C GLU A 237 -9.95 -10.27 23.62
N VAL A 238 -9.81 -9.81 22.37
CA VAL A 238 -10.44 -8.59 21.87
C VAL A 238 -11.35 -8.96 20.71
N SER A 239 -12.56 -8.41 20.69
CA SER A 239 -13.46 -8.53 19.55
C SER A 239 -13.48 -7.24 18.74
N TRP A 240 -13.31 -7.37 17.44
CA TRP A 240 -13.44 -6.26 16.50
C TRP A 240 -14.29 -6.67 15.30
N GLN A 241 -15.33 -5.89 15.05
CA GLN A 241 -16.40 -6.22 14.10
C GLN A 241 -16.99 -7.61 14.36
N LEU A 242 -16.77 -8.58 13.47
CA LEU A 242 -17.31 -9.95 13.55
C LEU A 242 -16.28 -10.99 14.02
N PHE A 243 -15.06 -10.54 14.36
CA PHE A 243 -13.94 -11.42 14.64
C PHE A 243 -13.46 -11.31 16.08
N SER A 244 -12.99 -12.43 16.63
CA SER A 244 -12.26 -12.49 17.89
C SER A 244 -10.78 -12.68 17.63
N TYR A 245 -9.98 -11.89 18.33
CA TYR A 245 -8.52 -11.86 18.25
C TYR A 245 -7.94 -12.11 19.62
N CYS A 246 -6.82 -12.82 19.66
CA CYS A 246 -5.94 -12.82 20.81
C CYS A 246 -4.84 -11.77 20.60
N ARG A 247 -4.90 -10.71 21.38
CA ARG A 247 -4.01 -9.55 21.30
C ARG A 247 -2.84 -9.68 22.25
N VAL A 248 -1.63 -9.70 21.70
CA VAL A 248 -0.40 -9.73 22.49
C VAL A 248 0.32 -8.40 22.36
N ARG A 249 0.61 -7.77 23.50
CA ARG A 249 1.34 -6.48 23.56
C ARG A 249 2.83 -6.73 23.76
N VAL A 250 3.64 -6.00 23.01
CA VAL A 250 5.10 -6.01 23.09
C VAL A 250 5.58 -4.58 23.29
N THR A 251 6.43 -4.38 24.30
CA THR A 251 7.01 -3.07 24.63
C THR A 251 8.51 -3.08 24.34
N LEU A 252 8.93 -2.20 23.44
CA LEU A 252 10.33 -1.89 23.21
C LEU A 252 10.73 -0.72 24.10
N THR A 253 11.95 -0.73 24.63
CA THR A 253 12.45 0.31 25.52
C THR A 253 13.73 0.93 25.00
N ASN A 254 13.98 2.17 25.41
CA ASN A 254 15.21 2.91 25.14
C ASN A 254 15.52 3.03 23.64
N LEU A 255 14.56 3.58 22.90
CA LEU A 255 14.63 3.79 21.46
C LEU A 255 15.15 5.19 21.14
N THR A 256 15.84 5.33 20.02
CA THR A 256 16.40 6.60 19.54
C THR A 256 15.77 6.96 18.20
N ILE A 257 15.30 8.19 18.06
CA ILE A 257 14.76 8.68 16.79
C ILE A 257 15.96 9.03 15.89
N GLY A 258 16.36 8.17 14.98
CA GLY A 258 17.46 8.48 14.04
C GLY A 258 16.98 9.08 12.73
N SER A 259 15.68 8.97 12.39
CA SER A 259 15.15 9.56 11.17
C SER A 259 13.68 9.98 11.24
N ILE A 260 13.33 10.97 10.41
CA ILE A 260 11.96 11.46 10.20
C ILE A 260 11.68 11.43 8.71
N TYR A 261 10.60 10.77 8.29
CA TYR A 261 10.24 10.59 6.88
C TYR A 261 8.99 11.36 6.48
N ASP A 262 8.88 11.64 5.18
CA ASP A 262 7.70 12.27 4.58
C ASP A 262 6.52 11.28 4.51
N ASP A 263 5.47 11.59 5.25
CA ASP A 263 4.22 10.83 5.34
C ASP A 263 3.09 11.40 4.45
N THR A 264 3.38 12.44 3.66
CA THR A 264 2.42 12.97 2.68
C THR A 264 2.35 12.14 1.39
N ILE A 265 3.34 11.29 1.16
CA ILE A 265 3.41 10.39 0.01
C ILE A 265 2.60 9.13 0.34
N VAL A 266 1.33 9.15 -0.09
CA VAL A 266 0.42 8.00 0.05
C VAL A 266 0.91 6.87 -0.86
N THR A 267 1.22 5.73 -0.26
CA THR A 267 1.57 4.53 -1.01
C THR A 267 0.32 3.80 -1.54
N SER A 268 0.42 3.19 -2.71
CA SER A 268 -0.61 2.43 -3.41
C SER A 268 -1.23 1.36 -2.51
N PRO A 269 -2.57 1.24 -2.50
CA PRO A 269 -3.31 0.20 -1.75
C PRO A 269 -2.93 -1.24 -2.17
N VAL A 270 -2.28 -1.40 -3.33
CA VAL A 270 -1.91 -2.70 -3.92
C VAL A 270 -0.65 -3.29 -3.27
N THR A 271 0.35 -2.45 -3.02
CA THR A 271 1.68 -2.82 -2.48
C THR A 271 1.76 -2.48 -0.99
N SER A 272 1.11 -1.40 -0.59
CA SER A 272 0.88 -1.04 0.79
C SER A 272 -0.60 -1.18 1.06
N GLN A 273 -1.07 -1.94 2.04
CA GLN A 273 -2.44 -1.70 2.52
C GLN A 273 -2.47 -0.51 3.50
N LEU A 274 -1.53 0.42 3.27
CA LEU A 274 -1.27 1.70 3.93
C LEU A 274 -1.10 1.62 5.46
N PRO A 275 -0.56 2.67 6.10
CA PRO A 275 -1.29 3.47 7.07
C PRO A 275 -2.35 4.32 6.39
#